data_AF-A0A537QVV0-F1
#
_entry.id   AF-A0A537QVV0-F1
#
_cell.length_a   1.000
_cell.length_b   1.000
_cell.length_c   1.000
_cell.angle_alpha   90.00
_cell.angle_beta   90.00
_cell.angle_gamma   90.00
#
_symmetry.space_group_name_H-M   'P 1'
#
loop_
_entity.id
_entity.type
_entity.pdbx_description
1 polymer ?
#
loop_
_entity_poly.entity_id
_entity_poly.type
_entity_poly.pdbx_seq_one_letter_code
_entity_poly.pdbx_strand_id
1 'polypeptide(L)'
;MTFDVKPMPFDPTKIKGLSEKILTSHYANNYTGAVKRLNQITEQLAGLDYAKAPGYLINGLKREELIATNSMILHEVYFAGLGPEESRPGPALADALARDFGSFEWWR
;
A
#
# COMPACT_ATOMS: atom_id res chain seq x y z
N MET A 1 -13.11 -0.16 13.37
CA MET A 1 -11.82 0.56 13.39
C MET A 1 -11.72 1.35 12.11
N THR A 2 -11.30 2.60 12.18
CA THR A 2 -11.01 3.45 11.02
C THR A 2 -9.52 3.38 10.69
N PHE A 3 -9.19 3.40 9.41
CA PHE A 3 -7.82 3.45 8.90
C PHE A 3 -7.44 4.91 8.61
N ASP A 4 -6.24 5.29 9.01
CA ASP A 4 -5.71 6.64 8.83
C ASP A 4 -4.66 6.67 7.72
N VAL A 5 -4.63 7.78 6.98
CA VAL A 5 -3.60 8.03 5.96
C VAL A 5 -2.27 8.26 6.66
N LYS A 6 -1.25 7.48 6.31
CA LYS A 6 0.13 7.70 6.76
C LYS A 6 0.75 8.86 5.99
N PRO A 7 1.49 9.77 6.66
CA PRO A 7 2.15 10.89 5.99
C PRO A 7 3.18 10.40 4.97
N MET A 8 3.41 11.18 3.92
CA MET A 8 4.46 10.91 2.94
C MET A 8 5.84 10.94 3.64
N PRO A 9 6.65 9.87 3.58
CA PRO A 9 7.85 9.74 4.40
C PRO A 9 9.10 10.38 3.79
N PHE A 10 8.98 11.04 2.63
CA PHE A 10 10.09 11.63 1.88
C PHE A 10 9.67 12.94 1.20
N ASP A 11 10.66 13.72 0.74
CA ASP A 11 10.44 14.87 -0.13
C ASP A 11 10.26 14.39 -1.59
N PRO A 12 9.07 14.58 -2.21
CA PRO A 12 8.78 14.07 -3.55
C PRO A 12 9.61 14.75 -4.65
N THR A 13 10.25 15.89 -4.36
CA THR A 13 11.16 16.56 -5.31
C THR A 13 12.54 15.91 -5.38
N LYS A 14 12.87 15.03 -4.42
CA LYS A 14 14.20 14.44 -4.27
C LYS A 14 14.30 13.01 -4.81
N ILE A 15 13.19 12.39 -5.21
CA ILE A 15 13.19 11.03 -5.71
C ILE A 15 13.67 11.01 -7.17
N LYS A 16 14.82 10.37 -7.41
CA LYS A 16 15.38 10.24 -8.76
C LYS A 16 14.54 9.26 -9.59
N GLY A 17 14.32 9.56 -10.86
CA GLY A 17 13.60 8.70 -11.82
C GLY A 17 12.07 8.80 -11.78
N LEU A 18 11.49 9.53 -10.83
CA LEU A 18 10.04 9.79 -10.73
C LEU A 18 9.79 11.29 -10.63
N SER A 19 8.77 11.79 -11.33
CA SER A 19 8.39 13.21 -11.20
C SER A 19 7.71 13.49 -9.85
N GLU A 20 7.89 14.69 -9.31
CA GLU A 20 7.14 15.14 -8.13
C GLU A 20 5.62 15.01 -8.35
N LYS A 21 5.15 15.37 -9.56
CA LYS A 21 3.74 15.30 -9.92
C LYS A 21 3.17 13.88 -9.86
N ILE A 22 3.93 12.86 -10.31
CA ILE A 22 3.43 11.49 -10.23
C ILE A 22 3.34 11.03 -8.77
N LEU A 23 4.34 11.35 -7.94
CA LEU A 23 4.36 10.95 -6.52
C LEU A 23 3.25 11.62 -5.71
N THR A 24 3.11 12.95 -5.86
CA THR A 24 2.09 13.73 -5.14
C THR A 24 0.68 13.32 -5.56
N SER A 25 0.42 13.13 -6.86
CA SER A 25 -0.88 12.68 -7.36
C SER A 25 -1.19 11.24 -6.95
N HIS A 26 -0.22 10.32 -7.07
CA HIS A 26 -0.39 8.90 -6.70
C HIS A 26 -0.72 8.80 -5.21
N TYR A 27 -0.02 9.54 -4.36
CA TYR A 27 -0.31 9.60 -2.93
C TYR A 27 -1.69 10.22 -2.66
N ALA A 28 -1.94 11.44 -3.17
CA ALA A 28 -3.11 12.24 -2.81
C ALA A 28 -4.43 11.74 -3.41
N ASN A 29 -4.39 10.95 -4.49
CA ASN A 29 -5.59 10.45 -5.15
C ASN A 29 -5.77 8.93 -4.99
N ASN A 30 -4.71 8.14 -5.21
CA ASN A 30 -4.85 6.68 -5.24
C ASN A 30 -4.73 6.08 -3.84
N TYR A 31 -3.69 6.44 -3.08
CA TYR A 31 -3.48 5.90 -1.73
C TYR A 31 -4.54 6.41 -0.75
N THR A 32 -4.71 7.73 -0.63
CA THR A 32 -5.76 8.32 0.23
C THR A 32 -7.15 7.87 -0.21
N GLY A 33 -7.38 7.72 -1.52
CA GLY A 33 -8.62 7.18 -2.09
C GLY A 33 -8.88 5.75 -1.64
N ALA A 34 -7.85 4.90 -1.61
CA ALA A 34 -7.94 3.53 -1.10
C ALA A 34 -8.29 3.50 0.40
N VAL A 35 -7.64 4.32 1.22
CA VAL A 35 -7.94 4.44 2.67
C VAL A 35 -9.39 4.90 2.89
N LYS A 36 -9.81 5.96 2.20
CA LYS A 36 -11.19 6.48 2.28
C LYS A 36 -12.21 5.42 1.87
N ARG A 37 -11.96 4.72 0.76
CA ARG A 37 -12.82 3.66 0.26
C ARG A 37 -12.93 2.51 1.26
N LEU A 38 -11.81 2.08 1.84
CA LEU A 38 -11.78 1.00 2.84
C LEU A 38 -12.61 1.38 4.08
N ASN A 39 -12.50 2.62 4.56
CA ASN A 39 -13.30 3.11 5.68
C ASN A 39 -14.80 3.07 5.36
N GLN A 40 -15.21 3.51 4.16
CA GLN A 40 -16.60 3.46 3.73
C GLN A 40 -17.16 2.03 3.62
N ILE A 41 -16.36 1.09 3.11
CA ILE A 41 -16.77 -0.32 3.03
C ILE A 41 -16.88 -0.93 4.43
N THR A 42 -15.93 -0.61 5.32
CA THR A 42 -15.93 -1.08 6.71
C THR A 42 -17.17 -0.56 7.45
N GLU A 43 -17.56 0.70 7.24
CA GLU A 43 -18.79 1.27 7.80
C GLU A 43 -20.05 0.55 7.27
N GLN A 44 -20.13 0.31 5.96
CA GLN A 44 -21.25 -0.44 5.37
C GLN A 44 -21.34 -1.87 5.91
N LEU A 45 -20.22 -2.57 6.05
CA LEU A 45 -20.16 -3.91 6.62
C LEU A 45 -20.54 -3.92 8.11
N ALA A 46 -20.19 -2.88 8.87
CA ALA A 46 -20.54 -2.75 10.28
C ALA A 46 -22.04 -2.45 10.49
N GLY A 47 -22.66 -1.73 9.56
CA GLY A 47 -24.09 -1.41 9.59
C GLY A 47 -25.01 -2.49 9.03
N LEU A 48 -24.48 -3.60 8.50
CA LEU A 48 -25.25 -4.61 7.81
C LEU A 48 -25.96 -5.57 8.77
N ASP A 49 -27.26 -5.82 8.56
CA ASP A 49 -27.99 -6.92 9.19
C ASP A 49 -27.68 -8.24 8.45
N TYR A 50 -26.65 -8.96 8.92
CA TYR A 50 -26.19 -10.20 8.29
C TYR A 50 -27.24 -11.32 8.25
N ALA A 51 -28.26 -11.29 9.12
CA ALA A 51 -29.33 -12.29 9.10
C ALA A 51 -30.31 -12.08 7.94
N LYS A 52 -30.37 -10.86 7.39
CA LYS A 52 -31.28 -10.49 6.29
C LYS A 52 -30.58 -10.16 4.99
N ALA A 53 -29.29 -9.82 5.03
CA ALA A 53 -28.54 -9.42 3.85
C ALA A 53 -28.39 -10.59 2.85
N PRO A 54 -28.71 -10.38 1.56
CA PRO A 54 -28.48 -11.39 0.54
C PRO A 54 -26.99 -11.74 0.43
N GLY A 55 -26.68 -13.02 0.22
CA GLY A 55 -25.29 -13.49 0.17
C GLY A 55 -24.42 -12.79 -0.90
N TYR A 56 -25.00 -12.41 -2.04
CA TYR A 56 -24.27 -11.68 -3.09
C TYR A 56 -23.83 -10.27 -2.64
N LEU A 57 -24.61 -9.62 -1.77
CA LEU A 57 -24.28 -8.29 -1.24
C LEU A 57 -23.09 -8.39 -0.28
N ILE A 58 -23.14 -9.36 0.64
CA ILE A 58 -22.04 -9.64 1.57
C ILE A 58 -20.77 -9.98 0.77
N ASN A 59 -20.89 -10.86 -0.24
CA ASN A 59 -19.75 -11.24 -1.07
C ASN A 59 -19.15 -10.04 -1.81
N GLY A 60 -19.99 -9.19 -2.40
CA GLY A 60 -19.55 -7.97 -3.08
C GLY A 60 -18.77 -7.04 -2.14
N LEU A 61 -19.33 -6.73 -0.97
CA LEU A 61 -18.67 -5.85 0.02
C LEU A 61 -17.34 -6.43 0.52
N LYS A 62 -17.28 -7.73 0.83
CA LYS A 62 -16.03 -8.36 1.30
C LYS A 62 -14.96 -8.45 0.21
N ARG A 63 -15.33 -8.61 -1.07
CA ARG A 63 -14.38 -8.55 -2.19
C ARG A 63 -13.81 -7.14 -2.34
N GLU A 64 -14.65 -6.12 -2.23
CA GLU A 64 -14.19 -4.73 -2.32
C GLU A 64 -13.34 -4.33 -1.10
N GLU A 65 -13.68 -4.83 0.09
CA GLU A 65 -12.86 -4.66 1.29
C GLU A 65 -11.45 -5.22 1.05
N LEU A 66 -11.34 -6.46 0.58
CA LEU A 66 -10.05 -7.09 0.25
C LEU A 66 -9.24 -6.25 -0.75
N ILE A 67 -9.87 -5.78 -1.82
CA ILE A 67 -9.22 -4.94 -2.85
C ILE A 67 -8.72 -3.62 -2.23
N ALA A 68 -9.56 -2.95 -1.44
CA ALA A 68 -9.21 -1.68 -0.81
C ALA A 68 -8.11 -1.83 0.26
N THR A 69 -8.16 -2.90 1.07
CA THR A 69 -7.11 -3.24 2.04
C THR A 69 -5.79 -3.52 1.35
N ASN A 70 -5.77 -4.35 0.30
CA ASN A 70 -4.56 -4.62 -0.46
C ASN A 70 -3.99 -3.34 -1.07
N SER A 71 -4.86 -2.50 -1.66
CA SER A 71 -4.42 -1.21 -2.21
C SER A 71 -3.78 -0.34 -1.14
N MET A 72 -4.42 -0.14 0.01
CA MET A 72 -3.86 0.64 1.11
C MET A 72 -2.47 0.10 1.54
N ILE A 73 -2.37 -1.19 1.87
CA ILE A 73 -1.13 -1.79 2.38
C ILE A 73 -0.01 -1.71 1.34
N LEU A 74 -0.30 -2.02 0.08
CA LEU A 74 0.72 -1.99 -0.98
C LEU A 74 1.24 -0.58 -1.25
N HIS A 75 0.37 0.44 -1.19
CA HIS A 75 0.81 1.83 -1.30
C HIS A 75 1.66 2.26 -0.10
N GLU A 76 1.31 1.84 1.11
CA GLU A 76 2.11 2.13 2.29
C GLU A 76 3.52 1.53 2.19
N VAL A 77 3.62 0.26 1.76
CA VAL A 77 4.91 -0.39 1.53
C VAL A 77 5.68 0.30 0.39
N TYR A 78 5.00 0.66 -0.70
CA TYR A 78 5.60 1.37 -1.83
C TYR A 78 6.23 2.70 -1.38
N PHE A 79 5.46 3.54 -0.68
CA PHE A 79 5.97 4.84 -0.23
C PHE A 79 7.05 4.71 0.86
N ALA A 80 6.94 3.72 1.75
CA ALA A 80 7.99 3.45 2.74
C ALA A 80 9.30 2.95 2.10
N GLY A 81 9.24 2.35 0.91
CA GLY A 81 10.40 1.84 0.17
C GLY A 81 11.12 2.88 -0.68
N LEU A 82 10.63 4.12 -0.77
CA LEU A 82 11.24 5.19 -1.58
C LEU A 82 12.18 6.07 -0.74
N GLY A 83 13.29 6.47 -1.34
CA GLY A 83 14.27 7.38 -0.76
C GLY A 83 15.01 8.17 -1.83
N PRO A 84 15.65 9.31 -1.46
CA PRO A 84 16.29 10.21 -2.41
C PRO A 84 17.57 9.64 -3.02
N GLU A 85 18.24 8.75 -2.29
CA GLU A 85 19.49 8.13 -2.68
C GLU A 85 19.33 6.62 -2.75
N GLU A 86 20.14 6.00 -3.61
CA GLU A 86 20.25 4.55 -3.68
C GLU A 86 20.73 4.01 -2.32
N SER A 87 20.06 2.97 -1.83
CA SER A 87 20.44 2.27 -0.61
C SER A 87 20.88 0.84 -0.92
N ARG A 88 21.67 0.27 -0.01
CA ARG A 88 21.99 -1.15 0.00
C ARG A 88 21.18 -1.87 1.08
N PRO A 89 20.85 -3.16 0.89
CA PRO A 89 20.19 -3.94 1.92
C PRO A 89 21.02 -3.99 3.20
N GLY A 90 20.36 -4.02 4.36
CA GLY A 90 21.02 -4.30 5.63
C GLY A 90 21.63 -5.72 5.68
N PRO A 91 22.51 -6.02 6.64
CA PRO A 91 23.32 -7.24 6.65
C PRO A 91 22.51 -8.53 6.47
N ALA A 92 21.43 -8.69 7.24
CA ALA A 92 20.60 -9.89 7.17
C ALA A 92 19.94 -10.11 5.79
N LEU A 93 19.52 -9.04 5.12
CA LEU A 93 18.95 -9.13 3.78
C LEU A 93 20.06 -9.35 2.73
N ALA A 94 21.22 -8.70 2.89
CA ALA A 94 22.37 -8.93 2.01
C ALA A 94 22.83 -10.40 2.05
N ASP A 95 22.91 -11.00 3.24
CA ASP A 95 23.28 -12.41 3.42
C ASP A 95 22.24 -13.35 2.78
N ALA A 96 20.95 -13.05 2.94
CA ALA A 96 19.88 -13.82 2.31
C ALA A 96 19.96 -13.75 0.78
N LEU A 97 20.20 -12.56 0.22
CA LEU A 97 20.34 -12.38 -1.22
C LEU A 97 21.57 -13.11 -1.78
N ALA A 98 22.71 -13.05 -1.08
CA ALA A 98 23.91 -13.78 -1.47
C ALA A 98 23.70 -15.30 -1.45
N ARG A 99 23.00 -15.83 -0.43
CA ARG A 99 22.68 -17.25 -0.32
C ARG A 99 21.77 -17.72 -1.46
N ASP A 100 20.70 -16.98 -1.75
CA ASP A 100 19.63 -17.45 -2.64
C ASP A 100 19.87 -17.07 -4.12
N PHE A 101 20.62 -16.00 -4.38
CA PHE A 101 20.86 -15.46 -5.73
C PHE A 101 22.36 -15.34 -6.09
N GLY A 102 23.27 -15.73 -5.20
CA GLY A 102 24.73 -15.69 -5.40
C GLY A 102 25.39 -14.35 -5.03
N SER A 103 24.76 -13.22 -5.31
CA SER A 103 25.14 -11.90 -4.79
C SER A 103 24.01 -10.89 -4.88
N PHE A 104 24.17 -9.73 -4.23
CA PHE A 104 23.23 -8.61 -4.37
C PHE A 104 23.19 -8.08 -5.81
N GLU A 105 24.34 -8.04 -6.47
CA GLU A 105 24.52 -7.56 -7.84
C GLU A 105 23.89 -8.51 -8.87
N TRP A 106 23.84 -9.82 -8.60
CA TRP A 106 23.13 -10.79 -9.44
C TRP A 106 21.61 -10.76 -9.27
N TRP A 107 21.13 -10.39 -8.08
CA TRP A 107 19.71 -10.26 -7.80
C TRP A 107 19.07 -9.02 -8.45
N ARG A 108 19.82 -7.91 -8.53
CA ARG A 108 19.35 -6.62 -9.05
C ARG A 108 19.20 -6.63 -10.57
#